data_AF-A0A7Y3TEK1-F1
#
_entry.id   AF-A0A7Y3TEK1-F1
#
_cell.length_a   1.000
_cell.length_b   1.000
_cell.length_c   1.000
_cell.angle_alpha   90.00
_cell.angle_beta   90.00
_cell.angle_gamma   90.00
#
_symmetry.space_group_name_H-M   'P 1'
#
loop_
_entity.id
_entity.type
_entity.pdbx_description
1 polymer ?
#
loop_
_entity_poly.entity_id
_entity_poly.type
_entity_poly.pdbx_seq_one_letter_code
_entity_poly.pdbx_strand_id
1 'polypeptide(L)'
;MKIYYAFLFISFCTVVNAQIVKVEGEFVEAKDSVEITFNKSVDLDNKNYWMNADKTLIKNNKFSREFNFSTSGTITINNSAYTPKTELIVDKDSKIKILFKKDSGVFKVGFEGTNALGLQELNSSAMFRYKTLMPIITEFFNESASVSQFFEKISTFQSQTIKKFDLLYQEHKISESFYSIVRKETELALLFVINDKVRALKEDTDLINQSKWPDKDLNEIIVQADKMYNAFDKKYNECNGAHRVVVIEQKCYNISKGILEQKFKNELGLWKKELDYYSYAPYDSQELMITNNINFLGFEKSNCSFEKFKKIFPKSPYLSVLKKLNDEFNRSQLAPYTLMHYSSASDDVAVISTTKYEGIKDLIAKNFPNKAVFVDLWATYCAPCKAEFSYSEELRDFLETKNIVMLYVSVDSREFNQKWQHDISQFKLSGNHYFATYEELDSLKKLLDEKVVAIPRYLLFNQKGELVLKNTEKPSTGKKLYSQITRELQ
;
A
#
# COMPACT_ATOMS: atom_id res chain seq x y z
N MET A 1 -20.63 61.69 -1.33
CA MET A 1 -21.48 60.48 -1.29
C MET A 1 -20.79 59.39 -2.11
N LYS A 2 -19.97 58.53 -1.48
CA LYS A 2 -19.27 57.43 -2.15
C LYS A 2 -19.85 56.12 -1.62
N ILE A 3 -20.53 55.38 -2.48
CA ILE A 3 -21.14 54.08 -2.16
C ILE A 3 -20.06 53.01 -2.35
N TYR A 4 -19.69 52.33 -1.27
CA TYR A 4 -18.84 51.14 -1.33
C TYR A 4 -19.71 49.92 -1.63
N TYR A 5 -19.47 49.28 -2.78
CA TYR A 5 -20.01 47.95 -3.07
C TYR A 5 -19.13 46.92 -2.36
N ALA A 6 -19.64 46.35 -1.26
CA ALA A 6 -19.06 45.17 -0.64
C ALA A 6 -19.46 43.93 -1.48
N PHE A 7 -18.52 43.42 -2.28
CA PHE A 7 -18.66 42.10 -2.90
C PHE A 7 -18.50 41.03 -1.82
N LEU A 8 -19.63 40.49 -1.37
CA LEU A 8 -19.70 39.27 -0.56
C LEU A 8 -19.26 38.10 -1.44
N PHE A 9 -18.00 37.68 -1.30
CA PHE A 9 -17.54 36.38 -1.80
C PHE A 9 -18.22 35.28 -0.99
N ILE A 10 -19.38 34.83 -1.47
CA ILE A 10 -19.99 33.58 -1.02
C ILE A 10 -19.10 32.47 -1.55
N SER A 11 -18.19 31.99 -0.70
CA SER A 11 -17.49 30.73 -0.91
C SER A 11 -18.54 29.63 -0.98
N PHE A 12 -18.93 29.23 -2.20
CA PHE A 12 -19.62 27.96 -2.42
C PHE A 12 -18.65 26.86 -2.01
N CYS A 13 -18.69 26.45 -0.74
CA CYS A 13 -18.28 25.10 -0.36
C CYS A 13 -19.25 24.16 -1.06
N THR A 14 -18.91 23.72 -2.28
CA THR A 14 -19.51 22.53 -2.86
C THR A 14 -19.23 21.41 -1.88
N VAL A 15 -20.22 21.04 -1.08
CA VAL A 15 -20.21 19.78 -0.35
C VAL A 15 -20.14 18.71 -1.43
N VAL A 16 -18.93 18.21 -1.69
CA VAL A 16 -18.75 17.03 -2.53
C VAL A 16 -19.37 15.89 -1.72
N ASN A 17 -20.65 15.59 -1.99
CA ASN A 17 -21.30 14.43 -1.41
C ASN A 17 -20.48 13.21 -1.86
N ALA A 18 -19.77 12.61 -0.91
CA ALA A 18 -19.00 11.39 -1.14
C ALA A 18 -19.96 10.29 -1.63
N GLN A 19 -19.63 9.68 -2.76
CA GLN A 19 -20.45 8.65 -3.41
C GLN A 19 -19.99 7.28 -2.92
N ILE A 20 -20.93 6.42 -2.54
CA ILE A 20 -20.61 5.15 -1.91
C ILE A 20 -20.63 4.05 -2.97
N VAL A 21 -19.46 3.51 -3.29
CA VAL A 21 -19.31 2.29 -4.07
C VAL A 21 -19.24 1.11 -3.11
N LYS A 22 -20.17 0.18 -3.23
CA LYS A 22 -20.21 -1.03 -2.40
C LYS A 22 -19.68 -2.22 -3.19
N VAL A 23 -18.62 -2.85 -2.71
CA VAL A 23 -18.04 -4.07 -3.28
C VAL A 23 -18.17 -5.21 -2.28
N GLU A 24 -18.85 -6.26 -2.69
CA GLU A 24 -19.07 -7.46 -1.89
C GLU A 24 -18.45 -8.67 -2.60
N GLY A 25 -17.71 -9.48 -1.87
CA GLY A 25 -17.13 -10.72 -2.39
C GLY A 25 -17.67 -11.93 -1.65
N GLU A 26 -17.99 -12.98 -2.38
CA GLU A 26 -18.37 -14.29 -1.83
C GLU A 26 -17.41 -15.36 -2.34
N PHE A 27 -17.02 -16.28 -1.47
CA PHE A 27 -16.13 -17.39 -1.76
C PHE A 27 -16.88 -18.71 -1.58
N VAL A 28 -16.54 -19.72 -2.38
CA VAL A 28 -17.05 -21.10 -2.15
C VAL A 28 -16.53 -21.66 -0.83
N GLU A 29 -15.23 -21.47 -0.56
CA GLU A 29 -14.58 -21.83 0.69
C GLU A 29 -13.39 -20.90 0.93
N ALA A 30 -13.40 -20.17 2.05
CA ALA A 30 -12.34 -19.28 2.46
C ALA A 30 -12.16 -19.30 3.98
N LYS A 31 -10.90 -19.12 4.41
CA LYS A 31 -10.60 -18.99 5.83
C LYS A 31 -10.95 -17.58 6.30
N ASP A 32 -11.56 -17.50 7.48
CA ASP A 32 -11.80 -16.23 8.14
C ASP A 32 -10.50 -15.51 8.49
N SER A 33 -10.57 -14.19 8.61
CA SER A 33 -9.45 -13.31 8.93
C SER A 33 -8.33 -13.28 7.89
N VAL A 34 -8.56 -13.83 6.68
CA VAL A 34 -7.67 -13.61 5.55
C VAL A 34 -7.88 -12.19 5.00
N GLU A 35 -6.79 -11.49 4.75
CA GLU A 35 -6.80 -10.12 4.23
C GLU A 35 -7.01 -10.08 2.71
N ILE A 36 -7.94 -9.22 2.28
CA ILE A 36 -8.12 -8.82 0.89
C ILE A 36 -7.65 -7.37 0.77
N THR A 37 -6.72 -7.10 -0.16
CA THR A 37 -6.17 -5.76 -0.37
C THR A 37 -6.64 -5.16 -1.69
N PHE A 38 -6.78 -3.84 -1.69
CA PHE A 38 -7.29 -3.05 -2.81
C PHE A 38 -6.29 -1.97 -3.21
N ASN A 39 -6.08 -1.81 -4.52
CA ASN A 39 -5.47 -0.62 -5.08
C ASN A 39 -6.58 0.34 -5.48
N LYS A 40 -6.50 1.59 -5.03
CA LYS A 40 -7.47 2.66 -5.30
C LYS A 40 -6.81 4.02 -5.08
N SER A 41 -7.53 5.11 -5.33
CA SER A 41 -7.09 6.45 -4.96
C SER A 41 -6.91 6.62 -3.45
N VAL A 42 -5.97 7.47 -3.01
CA VAL A 42 -5.83 7.82 -1.58
C VAL A 42 -6.91 8.78 -1.09
N ASP A 43 -7.54 9.51 -2.00
CA ASP A 43 -8.63 10.45 -1.75
C ASP A 43 -9.83 10.16 -2.68
N LEU A 44 -10.71 11.14 -2.86
CA LEU A 44 -11.90 11.01 -3.71
C LEU A 44 -11.60 11.06 -5.22
N ASP A 45 -10.41 11.54 -5.61
CA ASP A 45 -10.02 11.76 -7.01
C ASP A 45 -9.19 10.57 -7.51
N ASN A 46 -9.71 9.88 -8.54
CA ASN A 46 -9.12 8.65 -9.07
C ASN A 46 -7.71 8.82 -9.63
N LYS A 47 -7.29 10.05 -9.95
CA LYS A 47 -5.94 10.29 -10.43
C LYS A 47 -4.87 9.96 -9.38
N ASN A 48 -5.22 10.02 -8.08
CA ASN A 48 -4.31 9.90 -6.96
C ASN A 48 -4.16 8.44 -6.50
N TYR A 49 -3.81 7.57 -7.44
CA TYR A 49 -3.70 6.13 -7.25
C TYR A 49 -2.65 5.72 -6.20
N TRP A 50 -2.96 4.69 -5.45
CA TRP A 50 -2.04 4.05 -4.52
C TRP A 50 -2.28 2.54 -4.41
N MET A 51 -1.18 1.78 -4.37
CA MET A 51 -1.23 0.33 -4.21
C MET A 51 -1.37 -0.07 -2.76
N ASN A 52 -2.16 -1.11 -2.50
CA ASN A 52 -2.53 -1.55 -1.15
C ASN A 52 -3.10 -0.42 -0.29
N ALA A 53 -3.88 0.47 -0.92
CA ALA A 53 -4.46 1.65 -0.28
C ALA A 53 -5.55 1.31 0.74
N ASP A 54 -6.19 0.15 0.58
CA ASP A 54 -7.22 -0.30 1.50
C ASP A 54 -7.19 -1.83 1.64
N LYS A 55 -7.83 -2.32 2.71
CA LYS A 55 -7.96 -3.73 3.00
C LYS A 55 -9.24 -4.07 3.77
N THR A 56 -9.66 -5.32 3.66
CA THR A 56 -10.74 -5.89 4.48
C THR A 56 -10.41 -7.35 4.82
N LEU A 57 -11.18 -7.93 5.74
CA LEU A 57 -11.01 -9.33 6.15
C LEU A 57 -12.18 -10.18 5.63
N ILE A 58 -11.88 -11.41 5.25
CA ILE A 58 -12.90 -12.42 5.01
C ILE A 58 -13.55 -12.81 6.34
N LYS A 59 -14.88 -12.86 6.36
CA LYS A 59 -15.71 -13.38 7.46
C LYS A 59 -16.85 -14.21 6.90
N ASN A 60 -17.02 -15.44 7.38
CA ASN A 60 -18.06 -16.37 6.93
C ASN A 60 -18.10 -16.53 5.40
N ASN A 61 -16.93 -16.77 4.78
CA ASN A 61 -16.76 -16.86 3.32
C ASN A 61 -17.16 -15.60 2.53
N LYS A 62 -17.23 -14.43 3.17
CA LYS A 62 -17.60 -13.17 2.51
C LYS A 62 -16.69 -12.03 2.90
N PHE A 63 -16.65 -10.99 2.07
CA PHE A 63 -16.22 -9.66 2.48
C PHE A 63 -17.20 -8.61 1.98
N SER A 64 -17.23 -7.47 2.66
CA SER A 64 -17.94 -6.27 2.21
C SER A 64 -17.04 -5.06 2.48
N ARG A 65 -16.93 -4.17 1.49
CA ARG A 65 -16.18 -2.92 1.62
C ARG A 65 -16.88 -1.80 0.86
N GLU A 66 -16.96 -0.64 1.50
CA GLU A 66 -17.48 0.58 0.92
C GLU A 66 -16.34 1.55 0.63
N PHE A 67 -16.40 2.20 -0.52
CA PHE A 67 -15.40 3.13 -0.98
C PHE A 67 -16.06 4.46 -1.36
N ASN A 68 -15.38 5.55 -1.06
CA ASN A 68 -15.84 6.89 -1.40
C ASN A 68 -15.08 7.42 -2.61
N PHE A 69 -15.81 7.89 -3.62
CA PHE A 69 -15.25 8.54 -4.81
C PHE A 69 -16.02 9.84 -5.12
N SER A 70 -15.34 10.78 -5.80
CA SER A 70 -16.01 11.96 -6.37
C SER A 70 -16.50 11.72 -7.80
N THR A 71 -15.89 10.78 -8.52
CA THR A 71 -16.18 10.44 -9.93
C THR A 71 -15.99 8.94 -10.17
N SER A 72 -16.38 8.46 -11.36
CA SER A 72 -16.03 7.11 -11.81
C SER A 72 -14.52 6.90 -11.92
N GLY A 73 -14.07 5.66 -11.75
CA GLY A 73 -12.67 5.26 -11.90
C GLY A 73 -12.44 3.78 -11.62
N THR A 74 -11.22 3.44 -11.20
CA THR A 74 -10.79 2.04 -11.11
C THR A 74 -10.47 1.59 -9.68
N ILE A 75 -10.86 0.38 -9.33
CA ILE A 75 -10.39 -0.35 -8.14
C ILE A 75 -9.78 -1.66 -8.60
N THR A 76 -8.62 -2.03 -8.06
CA THR A 76 -8.05 -3.36 -8.30
C THR A 76 -8.08 -4.17 -7.01
N ILE A 77 -8.69 -5.34 -7.04
CA ILE A 77 -8.50 -6.37 -6.00
C ILE A 77 -7.19 -7.09 -6.30
N ASN A 78 -6.29 -7.14 -5.33
CA ASN A 78 -5.00 -7.79 -5.51
C ASN A 78 -5.12 -9.32 -5.50
N ASN A 79 -4.15 -9.95 -6.17
CA ASN A 79 -4.02 -11.39 -6.17
C ASN A 79 -3.64 -11.90 -4.79
N SER A 80 -4.31 -12.96 -4.32
CA SER A 80 -4.06 -13.65 -3.06
C SER A 80 -4.28 -15.15 -3.23
N ALA A 81 -4.24 -15.91 -2.13
CA ALA A 81 -4.58 -17.34 -2.16
C ALA A 81 -6.06 -17.59 -2.52
N TYR A 82 -6.94 -16.59 -2.31
CA TYR A 82 -8.40 -16.69 -2.45
C TYR A 82 -8.99 -15.78 -3.55
N THR A 83 -8.24 -14.78 -4.03
CA THR A 83 -8.66 -13.84 -5.07
C THR A 83 -7.64 -13.82 -6.21
N PRO A 84 -8.05 -13.90 -7.48
CA PRO A 84 -7.18 -13.46 -8.58
C PRO A 84 -7.11 -11.93 -8.62
N LYS A 85 -6.11 -11.37 -9.32
CA LYS A 85 -6.12 -9.94 -9.65
C LYS A 85 -7.41 -9.63 -10.42
N THR A 86 -8.24 -8.73 -9.89
CA THR A 86 -9.54 -8.39 -10.45
C THR A 86 -9.65 -6.89 -10.60
N GLU A 87 -9.89 -6.41 -11.81
CA GLU A 87 -10.04 -4.99 -12.13
C GLU A 87 -11.53 -4.62 -12.09
N LEU A 88 -11.85 -3.52 -11.45
CA LEU A 88 -13.20 -2.97 -11.36
C LEU A 88 -13.18 -1.56 -11.94
N ILE A 89 -14.14 -1.26 -12.80
CA ILE A 89 -14.50 0.11 -13.16
C ILE A 89 -15.79 0.42 -12.43
N VAL A 90 -15.75 1.46 -11.61
CA VAL A 90 -16.81 1.82 -10.68
C VAL A 90 -17.36 3.19 -11.02
N ASP A 91 -18.68 3.31 -10.96
CA ASP A 91 -19.42 4.56 -11.11
C ASP A 91 -20.01 5.02 -9.79
N LYS A 92 -20.58 6.23 -9.82
CA LYS A 92 -21.42 6.75 -8.76
C LYS A 92 -22.45 5.71 -8.28
N ASP A 93 -22.48 5.48 -6.97
CA ASP A 93 -23.43 4.59 -6.28
C ASP A 93 -23.42 3.13 -6.78
N SER A 94 -22.30 2.68 -7.36
CA SER A 94 -22.15 1.30 -7.85
C SER A 94 -22.32 0.28 -6.73
N LYS A 95 -23.13 -0.75 -7.00
CA LYS A 95 -23.24 -1.94 -6.15
C LYS A 95 -22.75 -3.13 -6.95
N ILE A 96 -21.60 -3.66 -6.56
CA ILE A 96 -20.92 -4.74 -7.27
C ILE A 96 -20.79 -5.91 -6.31
N LYS A 97 -21.32 -7.06 -6.72
CA LYS A 97 -21.11 -8.32 -6.03
C LYS A 97 -20.24 -9.22 -6.90
N ILE A 98 -19.24 -9.83 -6.30
CA ILE A 98 -18.23 -10.66 -6.96
C ILE A 98 -18.28 -12.06 -6.37
N LEU A 99 -18.37 -13.06 -7.23
CA LEU A 99 -18.31 -14.47 -6.83
C LEU A 99 -16.95 -15.04 -7.22
N PHE A 100 -16.19 -15.49 -6.24
CA PHE A 100 -14.90 -16.17 -6.45
C PHE A 100 -15.07 -17.68 -6.29
N LYS A 101 -14.79 -18.41 -7.37
CA LYS A 101 -14.74 -19.87 -7.37
C LYS A 101 -13.37 -20.33 -7.86
N LYS A 102 -12.75 -21.26 -7.12
CA LYS A 102 -11.50 -21.90 -7.54
C LYS A 102 -11.80 -23.34 -7.97
N ASP A 103 -11.43 -23.68 -9.19
CA ASP A 103 -11.73 -24.96 -9.84
C ASP A 103 -10.44 -25.53 -10.44
N SER A 104 -9.97 -26.66 -9.93
CA SER A 104 -8.66 -27.26 -10.26
C SER A 104 -7.50 -26.26 -10.26
N GLY A 105 -7.48 -25.34 -9.28
CA GLY A 105 -6.44 -24.32 -9.13
C GLY A 105 -6.64 -23.04 -9.96
N VAL A 106 -7.61 -23.03 -10.88
CA VAL A 106 -7.94 -21.86 -11.72
C VAL A 106 -9.11 -21.09 -11.11
N PHE A 107 -8.99 -19.76 -11.06
CA PHE A 107 -10.08 -18.91 -10.60
C PHE A 107 -11.10 -18.64 -11.71
N LYS A 108 -12.37 -18.78 -11.36
CA LYS A 108 -13.53 -18.28 -12.10
C LYS A 108 -14.13 -17.16 -11.27
N VAL A 109 -14.30 -15.99 -11.89
CA VAL A 109 -14.87 -14.80 -11.27
C VAL A 109 -16.17 -14.46 -11.97
N GLY A 110 -17.24 -14.30 -11.20
CA GLY A 110 -18.54 -13.82 -11.66
C GLY A 110 -18.88 -12.46 -11.05
N PHE A 111 -19.69 -11.68 -11.74
CA PHE A 111 -20.11 -10.34 -11.31
C PHE A 111 -21.63 -10.21 -11.34
N GLU A 112 -22.18 -9.51 -10.36
CA GLU A 112 -23.59 -9.10 -10.28
C GLU A 112 -23.68 -7.61 -9.91
N GLY A 113 -24.77 -6.97 -10.29
CA GLY A 113 -25.04 -5.56 -10.00
C GLY A 113 -24.57 -4.60 -11.12
N THR A 114 -24.12 -3.42 -10.73
CA THR A 114 -23.79 -2.32 -11.66
C THR A 114 -22.69 -2.75 -12.64
N ASN A 115 -22.94 -2.58 -13.95
CA ASN A 115 -22.01 -2.92 -15.04
C ASN A 115 -21.50 -4.37 -15.06
N ALA A 116 -22.21 -5.32 -14.45
CA ALA A 116 -21.74 -6.71 -14.25
C ALA A 116 -21.24 -7.39 -15.54
N LEU A 117 -21.97 -7.26 -16.66
CA LEU A 117 -21.56 -7.82 -17.95
C LEU A 117 -20.27 -7.18 -18.49
N GLY A 118 -20.11 -5.87 -18.29
CA GLY A 118 -18.88 -5.16 -18.64
C GLY A 118 -17.69 -5.61 -17.80
N LEU A 119 -17.89 -5.78 -16.49
CA LEU A 119 -16.86 -6.29 -15.57
C LEU A 119 -16.43 -7.71 -15.91
N GLN A 120 -17.38 -8.56 -16.33
CA GLN A 120 -17.11 -9.91 -16.81
C GLN A 120 -16.22 -9.88 -18.06
N GLU A 121 -16.54 -9.05 -19.05
CA GLU A 121 -15.73 -8.91 -20.27
C GLU A 121 -14.36 -8.30 -19.97
N LEU A 122 -14.29 -7.24 -19.15
CA LEU A 122 -13.04 -6.59 -18.72
C LEU A 122 -12.06 -7.61 -18.10
N ASN A 123 -12.55 -8.50 -17.24
CA ASN A 123 -11.69 -9.42 -16.50
C ASN A 123 -11.34 -10.72 -17.24
N SER A 124 -12.07 -11.03 -18.31
CA SER A 124 -11.80 -12.20 -19.18
C SER A 124 -11.06 -11.84 -20.47
N SER A 125 -11.06 -10.57 -20.87
CA SER A 125 -10.42 -10.11 -22.11
C SER A 125 -8.89 -10.20 -22.06
N ALA A 126 -8.32 -10.70 -23.16
CA ALA A 126 -6.87 -10.75 -23.38
C ALA A 126 -6.22 -9.36 -23.48
N MET A 127 -7.01 -8.32 -23.80
CA MET A 127 -6.54 -6.95 -23.97
C MET A 127 -5.92 -6.38 -22.71
N PHE A 128 -6.48 -6.71 -21.55
CA PHE A 128 -6.08 -6.13 -20.26
C PHE A 128 -5.12 -7.05 -19.51
N ARG A 129 -4.40 -7.91 -20.25
CA ARG A 129 -3.47 -8.91 -19.71
C ARG A 129 -2.20 -8.91 -20.55
N TYR A 130 -1.11 -8.38 -20.00
CA TYR A 130 0.18 -8.31 -20.67
C TYR A 130 0.64 -9.65 -21.27
N LYS A 131 0.49 -10.75 -20.50
CA LYS A 131 0.89 -12.10 -20.92
C LYS A 131 0.19 -12.60 -22.19
N THR A 132 -1.01 -12.12 -22.49
CA THR A 132 -1.76 -12.49 -23.70
C THR A 132 -1.66 -11.44 -24.78
N LEU A 133 -1.58 -10.15 -24.41
CA LEU A 133 -1.48 -9.06 -25.38
C LEU A 133 -0.10 -9.02 -26.07
N MET A 134 1.00 -9.21 -25.32
CA MET A 134 2.36 -9.12 -25.88
C MET A 134 2.64 -10.13 -27.01
N PRO A 135 2.22 -11.41 -26.93
CA PRO A 135 2.31 -12.35 -28.05
C PRO A 135 1.60 -11.86 -29.32
N ILE A 136 0.37 -11.32 -29.18
CA ILE A 136 -0.42 -10.80 -30.31
C ILE A 136 0.32 -9.62 -30.99
N ILE A 137 0.83 -8.69 -30.19
CA ILE A 137 1.59 -7.55 -30.73
C ILE A 137 2.88 -8.01 -31.40
N THR A 138 3.55 -9.01 -30.83
CA THR A 138 4.75 -9.60 -31.43
C THR A 138 4.44 -10.25 -32.78
N GLU A 139 3.31 -10.94 -32.92
CA GLU A 139 2.85 -11.49 -34.19
C GLU A 139 2.58 -10.38 -35.21
N PHE A 140 1.84 -9.34 -34.86
CA PHE A 140 1.59 -8.21 -35.75
C PHE A 140 2.88 -7.54 -36.21
N PHE A 141 3.83 -7.38 -35.29
CA PHE A 141 5.15 -6.84 -35.56
C PHE A 141 5.94 -7.71 -36.55
N ASN A 142 5.85 -9.04 -36.42
CA ASN A 142 6.50 -10.02 -37.29
C ASN A 142 5.85 -10.16 -38.67
N GLU A 143 4.55 -9.91 -38.79
CA GLU A 143 3.81 -10.02 -40.06
C GLU A 143 3.83 -8.72 -40.88
N SER A 144 4.02 -7.57 -40.23
CA SER A 144 3.91 -6.27 -40.91
C SER A 144 5.18 -5.92 -41.69
N ALA A 145 5.05 -5.57 -42.96
CA ALA A 145 6.14 -5.14 -43.84
C ALA A 145 6.45 -3.64 -43.74
N SER A 146 5.58 -2.85 -43.10
CA SER A 146 5.76 -1.40 -42.91
C SER A 146 5.08 -0.93 -41.63
N VAL A 147 5.49 0.24 -41.13
CA VAL A 147 4.90 0.88 -39.93
C VAL A 147 3.40 1.08 -40.12
N SER A 148 2.96 1.51 -41.31
CA SER A 148 1.55 1.67 -41.65
C SER A 148 0.76 0.37 -41.51
N GLN A 149 1.29 -0.75 -42.02
CA GLN A 149 0.61 -2.05 -41.93
C GLN A 149 0.53 -2.55 -40.48
N PHE A 150 1.57 -2.27 -39.68
CA PHE A 150 1.54 -2.57 -38.25
C PHE A 150 0.40 -1.84 -37.55
N PHE A 151 0.26 -0.53 -37.77
CA PHE A 151 -0.83 0.24 -37.16
C PHE A 151 -2.22 -0.07 -37.73
N GLU A 152 -2.33 -0.56 -38.96
CA GLU A 152 -3.59 -1.09 -39.50
C GLU A 152 -4.04 -2.34 -38.71
N LYS A 153 -3.11 -3.26 -38.43
CA LYS A 153 -3.37 -4.43 -37.58
C LYS A 153 -3.73 -4.03 -36.15
N ILE A 154 -3.00 -3.07 -35.56
CA ILE A 154 -3.30 -2.53 -34.23
C ILE A 154 -4.71 -1.94 -34.18
N SER A 155 -5.06 -1.10 -35.15
CA SER A 155 -6.37 -0.45 -35.21
C SER A 155 -7.50 -1.46 -35.39
N THR A 156 -7.30 -2.46 -36.26
CA THR A 156 -8.25 -3.56 -36.47
C THR A 156 -8.47 -4.37 -35.18
N PHE A 157 -7.37 -4.74 -34.50
CA PHE A 157 -7.42 -5.47 -33.24
C PHE A 157 -8.11 -4.66 -32.13
N GLN A 158 -7.81 -3.37 -32.02
CA GLN A 158 -8.47 -2.47 -31.08
C GLN A 158 -9.98 -2.41 -31.34
N SER A 159 -10.41 -2.20 -32.59
CA SER A 159 -11.83 -2.17 -32.95
C SER A 159 -12.53 -3.51 -32.65
N GLN A 160 -11.90 -4.64 -32.97
CA GLN A 160 -12.46 -5.97 -32.67
C GLN A 160 -12.59 -6.22 -31.17
N THR A 161 -11.60 -5.78 -30.39
CA THR A 161 -11.58 -5.94 -28.94
C THR A 161 -12.66 -5.11 -28.25
N ILE A 162 -12.84 -3.86 -28.69
CA ILE A 162 -13.82 -2.94 -28.10
C ILE A 162 -15.25 -3.29 -28.55
N LYS A 163 -15.43 -3.98 -29.68
CA LYS A 163 -16.74 -4.33 -30.25
C LYS A 163 -17.75 -4.90 -29.25
N LYS A 164 -17.31 -5.77 -28.33
CA LYS A 164 -18.21 -6.30 -27.29
C LYS A 164 -18.66 -5.22 -26.31
N PHE A 165 -17.77 -4.32 -25.92
CA PHE A 165 -18.13 -3.16 -25.09
C PHE A 165 -19.02 -2.18 -25.85
N ASP A 166 -18.82 -2.00 -27.16
CA ASP A 166 -19.72 -1.18 -28.00
C ASP A 166 -21.16 -1.71 -27.95
N LEU A 167 -21.33 -3.02 -28.12
CA LEU A 167 -22.64 -3.68 -28.04
C LEU A 167 -23.25 -3.54 -26.64
N LEU A 168 -22.48 -3.81 -25.59
CA LEU A 168 -22.96 -3.66 -24.20
C LEU A 168 -23.37 -2.22 -23.90
N TYR A 169 -22.67 -1.23 -24.44
CA TYR A 169 -23.00 0.18 -24.27
C TYR A 169 -24.27 0.56 -25.03
N GLN A 170 -24.40 0.15 -26.29
CA GLN A 170 -25.59 0.37 -27.12
C GLN A 170 -26.85 -0.28 -26.53
N GLU A 171 -26.70 -1.44 -25.88
CA GLU A 171 -27.79 -2.15 -25.19
C GLU A 171 -28.05 -1.62 -23.76
N HIS A 172 -27.39 -0.53 -23.36
CA HIS A 172 -27.48 0.08 -22.03
C HIS A 172 -27.15 -0.90 -20.88
N LYS A 173 -26.28 -1.88 -21.12
CA LYS A 173 -25.79 -2.85 -20.12
C LYS A 173 -24.59 -2.35 -19.33
N ILE A 174 -23.90 -1.33 -19.84
CA ILE A 174 -22.83 -0.62 -19.16
C ILE A 174 -23.07 0.89 -19.27
N SER A 175 -22.59 1.65 -18.29
CA SER A 175 -22.67 3.11 -18.29
C SER A 175 -21.72 3.76 -19.30
N GLU A 176 -21.95 5.04 -19.59
CA GLU A 176 -21.06 5.85 -20.43
C GLU A 176 -19.66 6.01 -19.83
N SER A 177 -19.57 6.25 -18.52
CA SER A 177 -18.30 6.36 -17.82
C SER A 177 -17.53 5.05 -17.84
N PHE A 178 -18.21 3.91 -17.63
CA PHE A 178 -17.58 2.60 -17.77
C PHE A 178 -17.02 2.39 -19.17
N TYR A 179 -17.83 2.66 -20.20
CA TYR A 179 -17.43 2.54 -21.60
C TYR A 179 -16.25 3.46 -21.95
N SER A 180 -16.27 4.72 -21.49
CA SER A 180 -15.18 5.69 -21.66
C SER A 180 -13.86 5.17 -21.06
N ILE A 181 -13.90 4.70 -19.80
CA ILE A 181 -12.70 4.22 -19.10
C ILE A 181 -12.13 3.00 -19.81
N VAL A 182 -12.97 2.03 -20.23
CA VAL A 182 -12.50 0.84 -20.97
C VAL A 182 -11.75 1.22 -22.25
N ARG A 183 -12.25 2.20 -23.01
CA ARG A 183 -11.58 2.65 -24.23
C ARG A 183 -10.21 3.25 -23.93
N LYS A 184 -10.13 4.11 -22.92
CA LYS A 184 -8.88 4.73 -22.49
C LYS A 184 -7.88 3.70 -21.94
N GLU A 185 -8.33 2.72 -21.17
CA GLU A 185 -7.50 1.59 -20.73
C GLU A 185 -6.97 0.78 -21.91
N THR A 186 -7.78 0.59 -22.95
CA THR A 186 -7.34 -0.10 -24.17
C THR A 186 -6.23 0.67 -24.86
N GLU A 187 -6.36 2.00 -24.98
CA GLU A 187 -5.32 2.87 -25.53
C GLU A 187 -4.00 2.76 -24.73
N LEU A 188 -4.07 2.86 -23.39
CA LEU A 188 -2.90 2.74 -22.52
C LEU A 188 -2.25 1.35 -22.59
N ALA A 189 -3.05 0.29 -22.63
CA ALA A 189 -2.55 -1.08 -22.74
C ALA A 189 -1.82 -1.32 -24.06
N LEU A 190 -2.34 -0.81 -25.19
CA LEU A 190 -1.66 -0.86 -26.50
C LEU A 190 -0.38 -0.05 -26.50
N LEU A 191 -0.42 1.18 -26.00
CA LEU A 191 0.77 2.04 -25.90
C LEU A 191 1.88 1.36 -25.09
N PHE A 192 1.53 0.78 -23.95
CA PHE A 192 2.46 0.06 -23.09
C PHE A 192 3.20 -1.05 -23.84
N VAL A 193 2.48 -1.98 -24.46
CA VAL A 193 3.09 -3.14 -25.12
C VAL A 193 3.82 -2.78 -26.41
N ILE A 194 3.37 -1.75 -27.16
CA ILE A 194 4.08 -1.27 -28.36
C ILE A 194 5.45 -0.71 -27.95
N ASN A 195 5.45 0.20 -26.97
CA ASN A 195 6.69 0.79 -26.46
C ASN A 195 7.61 -0.27 -25.87
N ASP A 196 7.07 -1.21 -25.09
CA ASP A 196 7.86 -2.27 -24.45
C ASP A 196 8.50 -3.21 -25.49
N LYS A 197 7.74 -3.57 -26.54
CA LYS A 197 8.26 -4.39 -27.64
C LYS A 197 9.42 -3.70 -28.37
N VAL A 198 9.28 -2.43 -28.71
CA VAL A 198 10.34 -1.67 -29.39
C VAL A 198 11.55 -1.49 -28.46
N ARG A 199 11.32 -1.16 -27.19
CA ARG A 199 12.38 -1.02 -26.19
C ARG A 199 13.18 -2.31 -26.03
N ALA A 200 12.50 -3.45 -25.87
CA ALA A 200 13.15 -4.75 -25.73
C ALA A 200 14.06 -5.09 -26.92
N LEU A 201 13.67 -4.71 -28.15
CA LEU A 201 14.52 -4.88 -29.32
C LEU A 201 15.73 -3.94 -29.27
N LYS A 202 15.53 -2.65 -28.93
CA LYS A 202 16.60 -1.65 -28.95
C LYS A 202 17.62 -1.79 -27.82
N GLU A 203 17.24 -2.39 -26.70
CA GLU A 203 18.15 -2.62 -25.55
C GLU A 203 19.00 -3.88 -25.69
N ASP A 204 18.68 -4.77 -26.63
CA ASP A 204 19.42 -6.00 -26.90
C ASP A 204 20.10 -5.93 -28.28
N THR A 205 21.43 -5.95 -28.27
CA THR A 205 22.24 -5.81 -29.50
C THR A 205 22.05 -6.99 -30.46
N ASP A 206 21.81 -8.19 -29.96
CA ASP A 206 21.59 -9.36 -30.81
C ASP A 206 20.19 -9.31 -31.43
N LEU A 207 19.17 -8.91 -30.65
CA LEU A 207 17.81 -8.78 -31.16
C LEU A 207 17.67 -7.65 -32.18
N ILE A 208 18.30 -6.49 -31.97
CA ILE A 208 18.24 -5.41 -32.97
C ILE A 208 18.96 -5.80 -34.26
N ASN A 209 20.08 -6.53 -34.18
CA ASN A 209 20.79 -7.02 -35.37
C ASN A 209 20.00 -8.08 -36.14
N GLN A 210 19.15 -8.84 -35.46
CA GLN A 210 18.25 -9.83 -36.05
C GLN A 210 16.90 -9.22 -36.47
N SER A 211 16.61 -7.98 -36.09
CA SER A 211 15.35 -7.31 -36.39
C SER A 211 15.24 -7.04 -37.88
N LYS A 212 14.10 -7.41 -38.47
CA LYS A 212 13.74 -7.01 -39.84
C LYS A 212 13.44 -5.51 -39.96
N TRP A 213 13.23 -4.82 -38.85
CA TRP A 213 12.87 -3.41 -38.81
C TRP A 213 14.12 -2.52 -38.70
N PRO A 214 14.32 -1.58 -39.63
CA PRO A 214 15.32 -0.53 -39.49
C PRO A 214 15.10 0.30 -38.23
N ASP A 215 16.18 0.83 -37.63
CA ASP A 215 16.09 1.67 -36.42
C ASP A 215 15.17 2.88 -36.59
N LYS A 216 15.17 3.48 -37.79
CA LYS A 216 14.29 4.58 -38.17
C LYS A 216 12.81 4.19 -38.04
N ASP A 217 12.45 2.99 -38.51
CA ASP A 217 11.07 2.51 -38.49
C ASP A 217 10.63 2.17 -37.05
N LEU A 218 11.55 1.63 -36.22
CA LEU A 218 11.31 1.44 -34.80
C LEU A 218 11.01 2.77 -34.09
N ASN A 219 11.75 3.83 -34.41
CA ASN A 219 11.51 5.17 -33.88
C ASN A 219 10.18 5.72 -34.39
N GLU A 220 9.85 5.51 -35.67
CA GLU A 220 8.58 5.93 -36.25
C GLU A 220 7.38 5.23 -35.60
N ILE A 221 7.51 3.94 -35.22
CA ILE A 221 6.49 3.22 -34.45
C ILE A 221 6.21 3.92 -33.11
N ILE A 222 7.26 4.30 -32.37
CA ILE A 222 7.11 5.04 -31.10
C ILE A 222 6.44 6.39 -31.34
N VAL A 223 6.86 7.15 -32.35
CA VAL A 223 6.31 8.46 -32.69
C VAL A 223 4.83 8.35 -33.05
N GLN A 224 4.44 7.36 -33.86
CA GLN A 224 3.05 7.15 -34.25
C GLN A 224 2.19 6.69 -33.07
N ALA A 225 2.70 5.80 -32.21
CA ALA A 225 2.00 5.38 -31.00
C ALA A 225 1.75 6.56 -30.04
N ASP A 226 2.75 7.45 -29.84
CA ASP A 226 2.60 8.64 -28.99
C ASP A 226 1.59 9.65 -29.56
N LYS A 227 1.54 9.80 -30.89
CA LYS A 227 0.52 10.63 -31.56
C LYS A 227 -0.90 10.11 -31.33
N MET A 228 -1.08 8.79 -31.33
CA MET A 228 -2.38 8.16 -31.08
C MET A 228 -2.77 8.23 -29.60
N TYR A 229 -1.81 7.95 -28.71
CA TYR A 229 -2.04 7.72 -27.28
C TYR A 229 -1.04 8.51 -26.44
N ASN A 230 -1.20 9.83 -26.38
CA ASN A 230 -0.27 10.67 -25.62
C ASN A 230 -0.40 10.43 -24.11
N ALA A 231 0.56 9.72 -23.50
CA ALA A 231 0.56 9.36 -22.08
C ALA A 231 0.44 10.55 -21.09
N PHE A 232 0.74 11.77 -21.51
CA PHE A 232 0.62 12.98 -20.68
C PHE A 232 -0.76 13.63 -20.74
N ASP A 233 -1.68 13.12 -21.57
CA ASP A 233 -3.04 13.65 -21.67
C ASP A 233 -3.83 13.40 -20.38
N LYS A 234 -4.48 14.45 -19.87
CA LYS A 234 -5.30 14.41 -18.65
C LYS A 234 -6.52 13.51 -18.80
N LYS A 235 -6.95 13.17 -20.02
CA LYS A 235 -8.07 12.23 -20.25
C LYS A 235 -7.84 10.88 -19.57
N TYR A 236 -6.58 10.49 -19.38
CA TYR A 236 -6.19 9.22 -18.74
C TYR A 236 -6.20 9.27 -17.22
N ASN A 237 -6.52 10.41 -16.58
CA ASN A 237 -6.50 10.53 -15.12
C ASN A 237 -7.49 9.58 -14.40
N GLU A 238 -8.55 9.14 -15.07
CA GLU A 238 -9.52 8.16 -14.56
C GLU A 238 -9.10 6.69 -14.73
N CYS A 239 -8.02 6.44 -15.47
CA CYS A 239 -7.48 5.10 -15.69
C CYS A 239 -6.64 4.62 -14.48
N ASN A 240 -6.38 3.32 -14.46
CA ASN A 240 -5.55 2.63 -13.50
C ASN A 240 -4.17 3.30 -13.40
N GLY A 241 -3.84 3.77 -12.19
CA GLY A 241 -2.60 4.50 -11.96
C GLY A 241 -1.34 3.69 -12.24
N ALA A 242 -1.35 2.36 -12.07
CA ALA A 242 -0.19 1.54 -12.39
C ALA A 242 0.12 1.55 -13.90
N HIS A 243 -0.90 1.46 -14.76
CA HIS A 243 -0.72 1.58 -16.21
C HIS A 243 -0.22 2.97 -16.60
N ARG A 244 -0.80 4.03 -16.01
CA ARG A 244 -0.40 5.41 -16.24
C ARG A 244 1.08 5.63 -15.90
N VAL A 245 1.54 5.18 -14.74
CA VAL A 245 2.95 5.33 -14.31
C VAL A 245 3.90 4.73 -15.34
N VAL A 246 3.59 3.52 -15.85
CA VAL A 246 4.45 2.82 -16.81
C VAL A 246 4.51 3.55 -18.15
N VAL A 247 3.38 3.97 -18.71
CA VAL A 247 3.41 4.65 -20.02
C VAL A 247 4.02 6.06 -19.95
N ILE A 248 3.87 6.75 -18.82
CA ILE A 248 4.52 8.04 -18.56
C ILE A 248 6.03 7.84 -18.49
N GLU A 249 6.50 6.79 -17.80
CA GLU A 249 7.91 6.40 -17.74
C GLU A 249 8.48 6.12 -19.13
N GLN A 250 7.82 5.28 -19.93
CA GLN A 250 8.23 4.96 -21.29
C GLN A 250 8.30 6.21 -22.18
N LYS A 251 7.33 7.12 -22.08
CA LYS A 251 7.37 8.39 -22.81
C LYS A 251 8.57 9.23 -22.42
N CYS A 252 8.83 9.39 -21.12
CA CYS A 252 10.00 10.10 -20.61
C CYS A 252 11.32 9.48 -21.11
N TYR A 253 11.40 8.16 -21.13
CA TYR A 253 12.54 7.42 -21.66
C TYR A 253 12.74 7.73 -23.16
N ASN A 254 11.68 7.63 -23.96
CA ASN A 254 11.75 7.89 -25.40
C ASN A 254 12.13 9.35 -25.72
N ILE A 255 11.72 10.32 -24.91
CA ILE A 255 12.20 11.71 -24.99
C ILE A 255 13.69 11.77 -24.71
N SER A 256 14.17 11.10 -23.64
CA SER A 256 15.59 11.10 -23.28
C SER A 256 16.52 10.48 -24.34
N LYS A 257 15.97 9.58 -25.17
CA LYS A 257 16.67 8.96 -26.30
C LYS A 257 16.58 9.79 -27.58
N GLY A 258 15.90 10.94 -27.56
CA GLY A 258 15.69 11.79 -28.73
C GLY A 258 14.71 11.24 -29.77
N ILE A 259 13.92 10.21 -29.40
CA ILE A 259 12.91 9.61 -30.29
C ILE A 259 11.66 10.49 -30.34
N LEU A 260 11.25 11.02 -29.19
CA LEU A 260 10.12 11.95 -29.06
C LEU A 260 10.63 13.37 -28.81
N GLU A 261 10.03 14.36 -29.47
CA GLU A 261 10.40 15.76 -29.29
C GLU A 261 9.80 16.34 -28.01
N GLN A 262 10.65 16.75 -27.08
CA GLN A 262 10.27 17.66 -25.99
C GLN A 262 11.49 18.45 -25.53
N LYS A 263 11.36 19.78 -25.51
CA LYS A 263 12.51 20.68 -25.31
C LYS A 263 12.83 20.97 -23.85
N PHE A 264 11.91 20.71 -22.92
CA PHE A 264 12.06 21.13 -21.52
C PHE A 264 11.81 20.00 -20.53
N LYS A 265 12.68 19.94 -19.51
CA LYS A 265 12.53 19.15 -18.28
C LYS A 265 11.89 20.01 -17.20
N ASN A 266 10.93 19.44 -16.48
CA ASN A 266 10.39 19.99 -15.26
C ASN A 266 11.28 19.53 -14.08
N GLU A 267 12.38 20.24 -13.83
CA GLU A 267 13.34 19.85 -12.81
C GLU A 267 12.83 20.15 -11.39
N LEU A 268 12.28 19.11 -10.75
CA LEU A 268 11.85 19.17 -9.34
C LEU A 268 12.94 18.67 -8.36
N GLY A 269 14.06 18.19 -8.90
CA GLY A 269 15.14 17.59 -8.11
C GLY A 269 14.77 16.28 -7.42
N LEU A 270 13.76 15.55 -7.89
CA LEU A 270 13.25 14.32 -7.28
C LEU A 270 14.11 13.09 -7.59
N TRP A 271 14.73 13.07 -8.76
CA TRP A 271 15.26 11.84 -9.36
C TRP A 271 16.76 11.68 -9.18
N LYS A 272 17.23 10.44 -9.05
CA LYS A 272 18.66 10.12 -9.17
C LYS A 272 19.10 10.29 -10.61
N LYS A 273 20.41 10.36 -10.85
CA LYS A 273 20.98 10.53 -12.20
C LYS A 273 20.45 9.50 -13.19
N GLU A 274 20.27 8.26 -12.77
CA GLU A 274 19.80 7.15 -13.62
C GLU A 274 18.32 7.31 -14.03
N LEU A 275 17.54 8.06 -13.23
CA LEU A 275 16.10 8.31 -13.44
C LEU A 275 15.81 9.77 -13.80
N ASP A 276 16.82 10.60 -14.08
CA ASP A 276 16.62 12.02 -14.38
C ASP A 276 15.75 12.26 -15.63
N TYR A 277 15.62 11.25 -16.49
CA TYR A 277 14.68 11.31 -17.60
C TYR A 277 13.22 11.43 -17.14
N TYR A 278 12.85 11.02 -15.93
CA TYR A 278 11.51 11.23 -15.37
C TYR A 278 11.17 12.72 -15.22
N SER A 279 12.17 13.61 -15.17
CA SER A 279 11.98 15.06 -15.17
C SER A 279 11.29 15.57 -16.45
N TYR A 280 11.20 14.78 -17.52
CA TYR A 280 10.40 15.14 -18.70
C TYR A 280 8.89 15.08 -18.46
N ALA A 281 8.43 14.37 -17.42
CA ALA A 281 7.02 14.30 -17.09
C ALA A 281 6.47 15.65 -16.57
N PRO A 282 5.18 15.95 -16.79
CA PRO A 282 4.48 17.06 -16.14
C PRO A 282 4.54 16.97 -14.61
N TYR A 283 4.33 18.10 -13.92
CA TYR A 283 4.37 18.20 -12.46
C TYR A 283 3.49 17.13 -11.76
N ASP A 284 2.21 17.03 -12.11
CA ASP A 284 1.27 16.06 -11.52
C ASP A 284 1.68 14.61 -11.81
N SER A 285 2.28 14.36 -12.98
CA SER A 285 2.79 13.03 -13.35
C SER A 285 4.02 12.65 -12.54
N GLN A 286 4.93 13.61 -12.28
CA GLN A 286 6.08 13.37 -11.40
C GLN A 286 5.63 13.09 -9.96
N GLU A 287 4.58 13.74 -9.47
CA GLU A 287 3.97 13.43 -8.17
C GLU A 287 3.49 11.97 -8.10
N LEU A 288 2.74 11.52 -9.11
CA LEU A 288 2.27 10.13 -9.21
C LEU A 288 3.44 9.14 -9.32
N MET A 289 4.47 9.46 -10.10
CA MET A 289 5.63 8.58 -10.26
C MET A 289 6.45 8.47 -8.98
N ILE A 290 6.71 9.58 -8.27
CA ILE A 290 7.58 9.55 -7.08
C ILE A 290 6.87 8.89 -5.92
N THR A 291 5.56 9.09 -5.78
CA THR A 291 4.73 8.41 -4.77
C THR A 291 4.72 6.90 -5.02
N ASN A 292 4.60 6.47 -6.27
CA ASN A 292 4.72 5.07 -6.66
C ASN A 292 6.11 4.51 -6.34
N ASN A 293 7.19 5.21 -6.68
CA ASN A 293 8.56 4.79 -6.32
C ASN A 293 8.74 4.65 -4.81
N ILE A 294 8.26 5.61 -4.01
CA ILE A 294 8.35 5.54 -2.54
C ILE A 294 7.56 4.34 -2.02
N ASN A 295 6.37 4.06 -2.56
CA ASN A 295 5.56 2.91 -2.14
C ASN A 295 6.29 1.58 -2.40
N PHE A 296 6.93 1.43 -3.55
CA PHE A 296 7.62 0.19 -3.94
C PHE A 296 9.01 0.02 -3.34
N LEU A 297 9.78 1.10 -3.25
CA LEU A 297 11.21 1.06 -2.93
C LEU A 297 11.53 1.65 -1.54
N GLY A 298 10.58 2.36 -0.92
CA GLY A 298 10.79 3.15 0.28
C GLY A 298 11.46 4.51 0.00
N PHE A 299 11.48 5.37 1.02
CA PHE A 299 12.07 6.73 0.92
C PHE A 299 13.57 6.69 0.58
N GLU A 300 14.33 5.79 1.21
CA GLU A 300 15.79 5.69 1.05
C GLU A 300 16.19 5.46 -0.42
N LYS A 301 15.58 4.47 -1.07
CA LYS A 301 15.91 4.11 -2.45
C LYS A 301 15.36 5.12 -3.46
N SER A 302 14.30 5.86 -3.11
CA SER A 302 13.59 6.78 -4.00
C SER A 302 14.24 8.17 -4.15
N ASN A 303 15.35 8.47 -3.47
CA ASN A 303 16.02 9.80 -3.47
C ASN A 303 15.10 10.98 -3.08
N CYS A 304 14.00 10.68 -2.39
CA CYS A 304 13.04 11.65 -1.94
C CYS A 304 12.71 11.30 -0.49
N SER A 305 12.98 12.21 0.45
CA SER A 305 12.53 12.09 1.84
C SER A 305 11.11 12.63 1.99
N PHE A 306 10.42 12.31 3.08
CA PHE A 306 9.10 12.88 3.36
C PHE A 306 9.10 14.40 3.37
N GLU A 307 10.09 15.03 4.00
CA GLU A 307 10.22 16.50 4.03
C GLU A 307 10.49 17.10 2.65
N LYS A 308 11.32 16.44 1.83
CA LYS A 308 11.55 16.87 0.45
C LYS A 308 10.28 16.77 -0.39
N PHE A 309 9.55 15.66 -0.28
CA PHE A 309 8.27 15.46 -0.95
C PHE A 309 7.25 16.55 -0.53
N LYS A 310 7.07 16.75 0.77
CA LYS A 310 6.14 17.74 1.33
C LYS A 310 6.49 19.18 0.93
N LYS A 311 7.78 19.52 0.82
CA LYS A 311 8.23 20.83 0.34
C LYS A 311 7.85 21.06 -1.13
N ILE A 312 7.98 20.04 -1.97
CA ILE A 312 7.68 20.13 -3.40
C ILE A 312 6.17 20.08 -3.63
N PHE A 313 5.45 19.16 -2.97
CA PHE A 313 4.02 18.92 -3.11
C PHE A 313 3.25 19.19 -1.79
N PRO A 314 3.18 20.44 -1.29
CA PRO A 314 2.61 20.75 0.02
C PRO A 314 1.09 20.52 0.14
N LYS A 315 0.39 20.39 -1.00
CA LYS A 315 -1.05 20.10 -1.06
C LYS A 315 -1.34 18.68 -1.55
N SER A 316 -0.33 17.81 -1.55
CA SER A 316 -0.47 16.46 -2.06
C SER A 316 -1.47 15.65 -1.22
N PRO A 317 -2.39 14.90 -1.86
CA PRO A 317 -3.28 13.99 -1.15
C PRO A 317 -2.51 12.79 -0.57
N TYR A 318 -1.27 12.55 -1.02
CA TYR A 318 -0.42 11.46 -0.56
C TYR A 318 0.28 11.74 0.78
N LEU A 319 0.23 12.98 1.31
CA LEU A 319 0.95 13.34 2.53
C LEU A 319 0.57 12.45 3.73
N SER A 320 -0.70 12.05 3.84
CA SER A 320 -1.17 11.22 4.95
C SER A 320 -0.59 9.80 4.90
N VAL A 321 -0.64 9.15 3.74
CA VAL A 321 -0.12 7.78 3.55
C VAL A 321 1.41 7.76 3.58
N LEU A 322 2.06 8.77 3.00
CA LEU A 322 3.51 8.90 3.02
C LEU A 322 4.04 9.21 4.43
N LYS A 323 3.31 9.99 5.24
CA LYS A 323 3.67 10.20 6.65
C LYS A 323 3.65 8.88 7.41
N LYS A 324 2.60 8.06 7.24
CA LYS A 324 2.52 6.74 7.89
C LYS A 324 3.70 5.85 7.50
N LEU A 325 4.00 5.76 6.20
CA LEU A 325 5.18 5.01 5.72
C LEU A 325 6.50 5.55 6.29
N ASN A 326 6.64 6.87 6.39
CA ASN A 326 7.85 7.50 6.95
C ASN A 326 7.98 7.20 8.45
N ASP A 327 6.87 7.24 9.19
CA ASP A 327 6.85 6.93 10.61
C ASP A 327 7.12 5.44 10.86
N GLU A 328 6.58 4.54 10.04
CA GLU A 328 6.94 3.11 10.04
C GLU A 328 8.42 2.87 9.71
N PHE A 329 8.93 3.55 8.68
CA PHE A 329 10.35 3.46 8.33
C PHE A 329 11.24 3.95 9.47
N ASN A 330 10.97 5.13 10.04
CA ASN A 330 11.75 5.68 11.15
C ASN A 330 11.69 4.79 12.39
N ARG A 331 10.51 4.23 12.70
CA ARG A 331 10.37 3.20 13.73
C ARG A 331 11.30 2.02 13.45
N SER A 332 11.27 1.47 12.23
CA SER A 332 12.07 0.30 11.85
C SER A 332 13.59 0.50 11.99
N GLN A 333 14.06 1.76 11.99
CA GLN A 333 15.46 2.14 12.18
C GLN A 333 15.85 2.32 13.66
N LEU A 334 14.89 2.33 14.59
CA LEU A 334 15.19 2.38 16.02
C LEU A 334 16.06 1.19 16.41
N ALA A 335 17.14 1.46 17.13
CA ALA A 335 18.02 0.40 17.56
C ALA A 335 17.28 -0.57 18.51
N PRO A 336 17.62 -1.88 18.54
CA PRO A 336 17.39 -2.69 19.74
C PRO A 336 17.97 -1.90 20.94
N TYR A 337 17.50 -2.03 22.19
CA TYR A 337 17.77 -1.13 23.34
C TYR A 337 17.09 0.26 23.33
N THR A 338 16.19 0.57 22.39
CA THR A 338 15.38 1.79 22.52
C THR A 338 14.22 1.55 23.49
N LEU A 339 14.13 2.36 24.55
CA LEU A 339 12.91 2.47 25.35
C LEU A 339 11.96 3.44 24.64
N MET A 340 10.78 2.95 24.33
CA MET A 340 9.76 3.73 23.63
C MET A 340 8.39 3.59 24.30
N HIS A 341 7.53 4.57 24.08
CA HIS A 341 6.14 4.55 24.48
C HIS A 341 5.28 4.46 23.22
N TYR A 342 4.34 3.50 23.17
CA TYR A 342 3.39 3.36 22.08
C TYR A 342 1.97 3.70 22.54
N SER A 343 1.27 4.54 21.78
CA SER A 343 -0.12 4.91 22.01
C SER A 343 -1.02 4.24 20.97
N SER A 344 -1.92 3.36 21.41
CA SER A 344 -2.89 2.73 20.49
C SER A 344 -3.90 3.72 19.91
N ALA A 345 -4.16 4.84 20.58
CA ALA A 345 -5.14 5.85 20.16
C ALA A 345 -4.68 6.65 18.93
N SER A 346 -3.39 7.00 18.89
CA SER A 346 -2.76 7.77 17.80
C SER A 346 -1.94 6.91 16.84
N ASP A 347 -1.71 5.63 17.18
CA ASP A 347 -0.83 4.71 16.44
C ASP A 347 0.61 5.26 16.29
N ASP A 348 1.04 6.04 17.29
CA ASP A 348 2.34 6.70 17.32
C ASP A 348 3.29 6.04 18.34
N VAL A 349 4.58 6.35 18.16
CA VAL A 349 5.65 5.93 19.04
C VAL A 349 6.46 7.16 19.46
N ALA A 350 6.63 7.34 20.76
CA ALA A 350 7.55 8.31 21.33
C ALA A 350 8.80 7.58 21.82
N VAL A 351 9.98 8.00 21.36
CA VAL A 351 11.25 7.51 21.91
C VAL A 351 11.47 8.16 23.27
N ILE A 352 11.60 7.35 24.32
CA ILE A 352 11.87 7.82 25.69
C ILE A 352 13.39 7.89 25.91
N SER A 353 14.12 6.84 25.51
CA SER A 353 15.57 6.76 25.66
C SER A 353 16.19 5.81 24.65
N THR A 354 17.42 6.12 24.23
CA THR A 354 18.25 5.28 23.36
C THR A 354 19.52 4.80 24.07
N THR A 355 19.56 4.89 25.40
CA THR A 355 20.71 4.43 26.20
C THR A 355 20.58 2.93 26.48
N LYS A 356 21.71 2.21 26.46
CA LYS A 356 21.78 0.84 26.97
C LYS A 356 21.66 0.84 28.49
N TYR A 357 21.12 -0.24 29.04
CA TYR A 357 21.03 -0.47 30.48
C TYR A 357 21.86 -1.68 30.88
N GLU A 358 22.24 -1.77 32.15
CA GLU A 358 22.96 -2.95 32.66
C GLU A 358 22.05 -4.18 32.82
N GLY A 359 20.73 -3.95 32.83
CA GLY A 359 19.69 -4.96 32.93
C GLY A 359 18.32 -4.31 33.23
N ILE A 360 17.28 -5.13 33.33
CA ILE A 360 15.90 -4.66 33.55
C ILE A 360 15.75 -3.84 34.84
N LYS A 361 16.49 -4.16 35.90
CA LYS A 361 16.47 -3.35 37.14
C LYS A 361 16.99 -1.93 36.91
N ASP A 362 18.07 -1.78 36.16
CA ASP A 362 18.67 -0.48 35.83
C ASP A 362 17.75 0.33 34.89
N LEU A 363 17.17 -0.34 33.88
CA LEU A 363 16.11 0.21 33.02
C LEU A 363 14.96 0.79 33.85
N ILE A 364 14.42 0.01 34.80
CA ILE A 364 13.29 0.42 35.64
C ILE A 364 13.69 1.58 36.56
N ALA A 365 14.84 1.48 37.25
CA ALA A 365 15.28 2.49 38.19
C ALA A 365 15.50 3.86 37.53
N LYS A 366 16.05 3.88 36.30
CA LYS A 366 16.34 5.12 35.56
C LYS A 366 15.10 5.77 34.94
N ASN A 367 14.10 4.99 34.52
CA ASN A 367 12.96 5.51 33.75
C ASN A 367 11.64 5.57 34.52
N PHE A 368 11.49 4.76 35.57
CA PHE A 368 10.25 4.67 36.35
C PHE A 368 10.52 4.79 37.87
N PRO A 369 11.22 5.85 38.32
CA PRO A 369 11.55 6.00 39.73
C PRO A 369 10.28 6.12 40.58
N ASN A 370 10.27 5.47 41.75
CA ASN A 370 9.16 5.46 42.71
C ASN A 370 7.84 4.91 42.16
N LYS A 371 7.87 4.15 41.05
CA LYS A 371 6.69 3.48 40.50
C LYS A 371 6.84 1.97 40.56
N ALA A 372 5.75 1.28 40.85
CA ALA A 372 5.69 -0.15 40.61
C ALA A 372 5.63 -0.41 39.10
N VAL A 373 6.23 -1.50 38.65
CA VAL A 373 6.30 -1.86 37.23
C VAL A 373 5.86 -3.30 37.05
N PHE A 374 4.85 -3.50 36.21
CA PHE A 374 4.44 -4.81 35.72
C PHE A 374 5.14 -5.05 34.38
N VAL A 375 5.93 -6.13 34.31
CA VAL A 375 6.76 -6.45 33.14
C VAL A 375 6.21 -7.66 32.41
N ASP A 376 5.92 -7.52 31.12
CA ASP A 376 5.55 -8.61 30.21
C ASP A 376 6.75 -9.01 29.35
N LEU A 377 7.28 -10.20 29.58
CA LEU A 377 8.35 -10.80 28.78
C LEU A 377 7.74 -11.61 27.63
N TRP A 378 8.01 -11.19 26.39
CA TRP A 378 7.45 -11.81 25.20
C TRP A 378 8.43 -11.83 24.02
N ALA A 379 8.05 -12.53 22.95
CA ALA A 379 8.80 -12.53 21.70
C ALA A 379 7.86 -12.65 20.50
N THR A 380 8.30 -12.19 19.33
CA THR A 380 7.52 -12.23 18.09
C THR A 380 7.21 -13.65 17.60
N TYR A 381 7.97 -14.65 18.02
CA TYR A 381 7.71 -16.07 17.73
C TYR A 381 6.79 -16.74 18.76
N CYS A 382 6.47 -16.08 19.88
CA CYS A 382 5.70 -16.66 20.98
C CYS A 382 4.19 -16.57 20.73
N ALA A 383 3.61 -17.60 20.11
CA ALA A 383 2.16 -17.67 19.89
C ALA A 383 1.34 -17.57 21.20
N PRO A 384 1.72 -18.23 22.32
CA PRO A 384 0.99 -18.07 23.58
C PRO A 384 1.05 -16.65 24.15
N CYS A 385 2.15 -15.91 23.97
CA CYS A 385 2.25 -14.51 24.38
C CYS A 385 1.21 -13.66 23.60
N LYS A 386 1.13 -13.88 22.29
CA LYS A 386 0.17 -13.16 21.43
C LYS A 386 -1.29 -13.45 21.78
N ALA A 387 -1.58 -14.66 22.28
CA ALA A 387 -2.91 -15.01 22.75
C ALA A 387 -3.31 -14.23 24.03
N GLU A 388 -2.33 -13.80 24.84
CA GLU A 388 -2.60 -13.00 26.05
C GLU A 388 -2.83 -11.51 25.74
N PHE A 389 -2.43 -11.03 24.56
CA PHE A 389 -2.55 -9.62 24.17
C PHE A 389 -4.00 -9.13 24.03
N SER A 390 -4.96 -10.02 23.79
CA SER A 390 -6.39 -9.67 23.80
C SER A 390 -6.90 -9.17 25.15
N TYR A 391 -6.16 -9.44 26.23
CA TYR A 391 -6.49 -8.98 27.60
C TYR A 391 -5.68 -7.75 28.03
N SER A 392 -4.82 -7.22 27.16
CA SER A 392 -3.89 -6.13 27.51
C SER A 392 -4.59 -4.81 27.83
N GLU A 393 -5.71 -4.51 27.18
CA GLU A 393 -6.48 -3.29 27.41
C GLU A 393 -7.07 -3.27 28.84
N GLU A 394 -7.76 -4.34 29.23
CA GLU A 394 -8.34 -4.46 30.58
C GLU A 394 -7.25 -4.46 31.67
N LEU A 395 -6.14 -5.15 31.42
CA LEU A 395 -5.00 -5.15 32.33
C LEU A 395 -4.42 -3.74 32.48
N ARG A 396 -4.20 -3.01 31.39
CA ARG A 396 -3.67 -1.64 31.42
C ARG A 396 -4.57 -0.74 32.24
N ASP A 397 -5.87 -0.77 32.01
CA ASP A 397 -6.83 0.06 32.74
C ASP A 397 -6.76 -0.21 34.25
N PHE A 398 -6.65 -1.48 34.66
CA PHE A 398 -6.41 -1.83 36.05
C PHE A 398 -5.08 -1.26 36.58
N LEU A 399 -3.97 -1.47 35.87
CA LEU A 399 -2.64 -1.00 36.28
C LEU A 399 -2.61 0.53 36.43
N GLU A 400 -3.27 1.26 35.53
CA GLU A 400 -3.39 2.73 35.59
C GLU A 400 -4.11 3.19 36.87
N THR A 401 -5.21 2.53 37.26
CA THR A 401 -5.92 2.86 38.53
C THR A 401 -5.05 2.64 39.77
N LYS A 402 -3.99 1.84 39.66
CA LYS A 402 -3.02 1.54 40.73
C LYS A 402 -1.71 2.31 40.57
N ASN A 403 -1.60 3.18 39.57
CA ASN A 403 -0.36 3.89 39.22
C ASN A 403 0.83 2.92 39.02
N ILE A 404 0.56 1.78 38.39
CA ILE A 404 1.56 0.76 38.02
C ILE A 404 1.90 0.95 36.55
N VAL A 405 3.20 0.96 36.23
CA VAL A 405 3.67 1.09 34.86
C VAL A 405 3.59 -0.26 34.15
N MET A 406 2.98 -0.27 32.96
CA MET A 406 3.09 -1.39 32.02
C MET A 406 4.39 -1.27 31.21
N LEU A 407 5.22 -2.31 31.25
CA LEU A 407 6.45 -2.43 30.48
C LEU A 407 6.49 -3.78 29.73
N TYR A 408 6.43 -3.73 28.42
CA TYR A 408 6.69 -4.88 27.57
C TYR A 408 8.18 -4.97 27.28
N VAL A 409 8.78 -6.14 27.50
CA VAL A 409 10.18 -6.41 27.16
C VAL A 409 10.24 -7.57 26.18
N SER A 410 10.74 -7.28 24.97
CA SER A 410 11.02 -8.32 23.99
C SER A 410 12.31 -9.05 24.32
N VAL A 411 12.27 -10.38 24.24
CA VAL A 411 13.42 -11.28 24.33
C VAL A 411 13.85 -11.83 22.96
N ASP A 412 13.37 -11.22 21.88
CA ASP A 412 13.75 -11.60 20.51
C ASP A 412 15.24 -11.36 20.23
N SER A 413 15.77 -12.02 19.20
CA SER A 413 17.06 -11.65 18.60
C SER A 413 16.93 -10.42 17.71
N ARG A 414 18.03 -9.67 17.58
CA ARG A 414 18.07 -8.34 16.91
C ARG A 414 17.45 -8.34 15.51
N GLU A 415 17.56 -9.43 14.75
CA GLU A 415 16.96 -9.54 13.41
C GLU A 415 15.43 -9.39 13.41
N PHE A 416 14.75 -9.62 14.53
CA PHE A 416 13.31 -9.47 14.66
C PHE A 416 12.85 -8.08 15.13
N ASN A 417 13.74 -7.09 15.28
CA ASN A 417 13.38 -5.73 15.73
C ASN A 417 12.23 -5.12 14.90
N GLN A 418 12.28 -5.26 13.57
CA GLN A 418 11.20 -4.76 12.70
C GLN A 418 9.87 -5.49 12.96
N LYS A 419 9.93 -6.81 13.14
CA LYS A 419 8.75 -7.62 13.44
C LYS A 419 8.18 -7.28 14.82
N TRP A 420 9.02 -7.04 15.81
CA TRP A 420 8.62 -6.65 17.16
C TRP A 420 7.81 -5.35 17.14
N GLN A 421 8.31 -4.33 16.46
CA GLN A 421 7.61 -3.05 16.33
C GLN A 421 6.30 -3.19 15.53
N HIS A 422 6.31 -4.00 14.47
CA HIS A 422 5.10 -4.32 13.71
C HIS A 422 4.03 -4.97 14.61
N ASP A 423 4.42 -6.00 15.37
CA ASP A 423 3.51 -6.73 16.26
C ASP A 423 2.96 -5.79 17.36
N ILE A 424 3.74 -4.84 17.90
CA ILE A 424 3.24 -3.82 18.86
C ILE A 424 2.09 -3.00 18.28
N SER A 425 2.25 -2.48 17.06
CA SER A 425 1.19 -1.70 16.41
C SER A 425 0.00 -2.58 16.00
N GLN A 426 0.28 -3.78 15.47
CA GLN A 426 -0.73 -4.75 15.05
C GLN A 426 -1.64 -5.16 16.21
N PHE A 427 -1.07 -5.47 17.37
CA PHE A 427 -1.81 -5.90 18.56
C PHE A 427 -2.22 -4.74 19.47
N LYS A 428 -1.95 -3.48 19.07
CA LYS A 428 -2.35 -2.27 19.80
C LYS A 428 -1.88 -2.27 21.27
N LEU A 429 -0.67 -2.77 21.53
CA LEU A 429 -0.07 -2.90 22.87
C LEU A 429 0.32 -1.55 23.47
N SER A 430 -0.64 -0.77 23.96
CA SER A 430 -0.35 0.53 24.59
C SER A 430 0.56 0.41 25.80
N GLY A 431 1.56 1.27 25.92
CA GLY A 431 2.46 1.32 27.06
C GLY A 431 3.92 1.46 26.69
N ASN A 432 4.80 1.10 27.61
CA ASN A 432 6.25 1.20 27.41
C ASN A 432 6.79 -0.10 26.84
N HIS A 433 7.74 0.01 25.91
CA HIS A 433 8.30 -1.09 25.15
C HIS A 433 9.82 -1.00 25.16
N TYR A 434 10.46 -2.12 25.44
CA TYR A 434 11.91 -2.25 25.42
C TYR A 434 12.33 -3.51 24.68
N PHE A 435 13.34 -3.41 23.82
CA PHE A 435 13.95 -4.55 23.15
C PHE A 435 15.24 -4.92 23.88
N ALA A 436 15.25 -6.04 24.61
CA ALA A 436 16.40 -6.42 25.41
C ALA A 436 17.59 -6.88 24.54
N THR A 437 18.80 -6.48 24.94
CA THR A 437 20.06 -6.97 24.38
C THR A 437 20.44 -8.33 24.97
N TYR A 438 21.40 -9.02 24.35
CA TYR A 438 21.91 -10.28 24.87
C TYR A 438 22.46 -10.14 26.30
N GLU A 439 23.20 -9.07 26.57
CA GLU A 439 23.76 -8.79 27.88
C GLU A 439 22.67 -8.57 28.95
N GLU A 440 21.61 -7.85 28.60
CA GLU A 440 20.47 -7.60 29.49
C GLU A 440 19.63 -8.86 29.74
N LEU A 441 19.50 -9.73 28.73
CA LEU A 441 18.87 -11.05 28.89
C LEU A 441 19.69 -11.96 29.81
N ASP A 442 21.03 -11.89 29.77
CA ASP A 442 21.88 -12.60 30.71
C ASP A 442 21.78 -12.04 32.14
N SER A 443 21.66 -10.71 32.29
CA SER A 443 21.33 -10.09 33.57
C SER A 443 19.96 -10.54 34.09
N LEU A 444 18.97 -10.67 33.22
CA LEU A 444 17.63 -11.18 33.57
C LEU A 444 17.67 -12.65 34.03
N LYS A 445 18.42 -13.52 33.34
CA LYS A 445 18.63 -14.91 33.76
C LYS A 445 19.20 -15.01 35.17
N LYS A 446 20.22 -14.19 35.48
CA LYS A 446 20.81 -14.10 36.83
C LYS A 446 19.80 -13.60 37.86
N LEU A 447 19.01 -12.59 37.52
CA LEU A 447 17.97 -12.05 38.41
C LEU A 447 16.88 -13.09 38.74
N LEU A 448 16.53 -13.91 37.76
CA LEU A 448 15.54 -14.98 37.92
C LEU A 448 16.12 -16.22 38.62
N ASP A 449 17.45 -16.38 38.61
CA ASP A 449 18.18 -17.58 39.01
C ASP A 449 17.87 -18.78 38.09
N GLU A 450 17.88 -18.53 36.78
CA GLU A 450 17.49 -19.51 35.76
C GLU A 450 18.45 -19.49 34.56
N LYS A 451 18.62 -20.63 33.91
CA LYS A 451 19.47 -20.75 32.70
C LYS A 451 18.79 -20.25 31.43
N VAL A 452 17.46 -20.26 31.41
CA VAL A 452 16.63 -19.90 30.26
C VAL A 452 15.44 -19.10 30.76
N VAL A 453 15.11 -18.01 30.07
CA VAL A 453 13.90 -17.23 30.36
C VAL A 453 12.74 -17.81 29.55
N ALA A 454 11.85 -18.54 30.22
CA ALA A 454 10.62 -19.01 29.60
C ALA A 454 9.64 -17.85 29.35
N ILE A 455 8.91 -17.89 28.23
CA ILE A 455 7.87 -16.93 27.85
C ILE A 455 6.56 -17.66 27.46
N PRO A 456 5.37 -17.06 27.65
CA PRO A 456 5.11 -15.77 28.28
C PRO A 456 5.46 -15.78 29.76
N ARG A 457 6.00 -14.65 30.26
CA ARG A 457 6.31 -14.51 31.68
C ARG A 457 6.12 -13.08 32.15
N TYR A 458 5.59 -12.96 33.35
CA TYR A 458 5.22 -11.68 33.92
C TYR A 458 5.93 -11.45 35.24
N LEU A 459 6.54 -10.29 35.39
CA LEU A 459 7.28 -9.90 36.60
C LEU A 459 6.59 -8.70 37.26
N LEU A 460 6.71 -8.61 38.57
CA LEU A 460 6.25 -7.45 39.32
C LEU A 460 7.39 -6.83 40.11
N PHE A 461 7.65 -5.56 39.86
CA PHE A 461 8.57 -4.74 40.63
C PHE A 461 7.80 -3.74 41.48
N ASN A 462 8.22 -3.56 42.73
CA ASN A 462 7.62 -2.56 43.62
C ASN A 462 8.20 -1.16 43.36
N GLN A 463 7.69 -0.16 44.09
CA GLN A 463 8.11 1.25 43.96
C GLN A 463 9.59 1.51 44.30
N LYS A 464 10.23 0.59 45.03
CA LYS A 464 11.68 0.64 45.34
C LYS A 464 12.54 0.04 44.23
N GLY A 465 11.93 -0.50 43.17
CA GLY A 465 12.62 -1.23 42.10
C GLY A 465 13.02 -2.66 42.47
N GLU A 466 12.43 -3.22 43.54
CA GLU A 466 12.68 -4.59 43.97
C GLU A 466 11.75 -5.56 43.24
N LEU A 467 12.29 -6.69 42.79
CA LEU A 467 11.50 -7.75 42.15
C LEU A 467 10.73 -8.52 43.23
N VAL A 468 9.43 -8.29 43.33
CA VAL A 468 8.56 -8.92 44.34
C VAL A 468 7.90 -10.20 43.82
N LEU A 469 7.65 -10.30 42.50
CA LEU A 469 7.21 -11.54 41.87
C LEU A 469 8.04 -11.87 40.63
N LYS A 470 8.67 -13.04 40.65
CA LYS A 470 9.39 -13.61 39.49
C LYS A 470 8.46 -14.25 38.45
N ASN A 471 7.20 -14.52 38.80
CA ASN A 471 6.19 -15.08 37.89
C ASN A 471 4.79 -14.78 38.44
N THR A 472 4.06 -13.86 37.81
CA THR A 472 2.66 -13.59 38.18
C THR A 472 1.71 -14.57 37.48
N GLU A 473 0.44 -14.54 37.87
CA GLU A 473 -0.64 -15.08 37.05
C GLU A 473 -0.69 -14.39 35.67
N LYS A 474 -1.32 -15.04 34.69
CA LYS A 474 -1.40 -14.50 33.32
C LYS A 474 -2.54 -13.47 33.17
N PRO A 475 -2.47 -12.53 32.21
CA PRO A 475 -3.56 -11.60 31.90
C PRO A 475 -4.92 -12.27 31.72
N SER A 476 -4.97 -13.41 31.03
CA SER A 476 -6.19 -14.22 30.84
C SER A 476 -6.87 -14.71 32.13
N THR A 477 -6.19 -14.65 33.29
CA THR A 477 -6.77 -15.01 34.59
C THR A 477 -7.52 -13.83 35.27
N GLY A 478 -7.44 -12.62 34.70
CA GLY A 478 -8.17 -11.43 35.12
C GLY A 478 -8.05 -11.14 36.62
N LYS A 479 -9.17 -11.24 37.36
CA LYS A 479 -9.25 -10.91 38.79
C LYS A 479 -8.20 -11.62 39.66
N LYS A 480 -7.77 -12.83 39.29
CA LYS A 480 -6.76 -13.57 40.04
C LYS A 480 -5.41 -12.85 40.00
N LEU A 481 -5.01 -12.39 38.82
CA LEU A 481 -3.83 -11.54 38.63
C LEU A 481 -3.96 -10.22 39.39
N TYR A 482 -5.09 -9.52 39.26
CA TYR A 482 -5.28 -8.21 39.90
C TYR A 482 -5.20 -8.28 41.44
N SER A 483 -5.74 -9.35 42.01
CA SER A 483 -5.68 -9.61 43.46
C SER A 483 -4.26 -9.93 43.91
N GLN A 484 -3.52 -10.71 43.11
CA GLN A 484 -2.11 -11.01 43.36
C GLN A 484 -1.28 -9.73 43.35
N ILE A 485 -1.39 -8.90 42.31
CA ILE A 485 -0.66 -7.62 42.20
C ILE A 485 -0.95 -6.71 43.39
N THR A 486 -2.22 -6.57 43.77
CA THR A 486 -2.62 -5.70 44.89
C THR A 486 -2.03 -6.17 46.21
N ARG A 487 -1.99 -7.48 46.46
CA ARG A 487 -1.46 -8.04 47.71
C ARG A 487 0.05 -7.85 47.84
N GLU A 488 0.81 -8.04 46.76
CA GLU A 488 2.28 -7.96 46.83
C GLU A 488 2.83 -6.51 46.79
N LEU A 489 1.97 -5.52 46.54
CA LEU A 489 2.35 -4.09 46.53
C LEU A 489 1.81 -3.30 47.75
N GLN A 490 1.11 -3.97 48.67
CA GLN A 490 0.78 -3.45 50.00
C GLN A 490 1.98 -3.60 50.92
#